data_AF-A0A2Z2KE74-F1
#
_entry.id   AF-A0A2Z2KE74-F1
#
_cell.length_a   1.000
_cell.length_b   1.000
_cell.length_c   1.000
_cell.angle_alpha   90.00
_cell.angle_beta   90.00
_cell.angle_gamma   90.00
#
_symmetry.space_group_name_H-M   'P 1'
#
loop_
_entity.id
_entity.type
_entity.pdbx_description
1 polymer ?
#
loop_
_entity_poly.entity_id
_entity_poly.type
_entity_poly.pdbx_seq_one_letter_code
_entity_poly.pdbx_strand_id
1 'polypeptide(L)'
;MRIEEYRLNLLLKKLSMEETIMIKIAFQKLYGVSIGLTPEELSEMKLQTLFPLLDIVRGLVLNKHHVPDIYGASDSLQSNTLSSKVSFGRQDKLANQE
;
A
#
# COMPACT_ATOMS: atom_id res chain seq x y z
N MET A 1 -20.70 5.53 -1.68
CA MET A 1 -19.33 5.01 -1.70
C MET A 1 -18.91 4.67 -0.28
N ARG A 2 -18.55 3.41 -0.01
CA ARG A 2 -18.07 2.93 1.30
C ARG A 2 -16.71 3.57 1.62
N ILE A 3 -16.33 3.60 2.90
CA ILE A 3 -15.08 4.25 3.35
C ILE A 3 -13.86 3.56 2.73
N GLU A 4 -13.90 2.24 2.62
CA GLU A 4 -12.85 1.39 2.06
C GLU A 4 -12.62 1.71 0.58
N GLU A 5 -13.69 1.82 -0.21
CA GLU A 5 -13.64 2.18 -1.63
C GLU A 5 -12.99 3.56 -1.82
N TYR A 6 -13.42 4.54 -1.02
CA TYR A 6 -12.87 5.90 -1.09
C TYR A 6 -11.38 5.92 -0.79
N ARG A 7 -10.95 5.23 0.28
CA ARG A 7 -9.54 5.12 0.64
C ARG A 7 -8.74 4.42 -0.46
N LEU A 8 -9.27 3.34 -1.01
CA LEU A 8 -8.61 2.62 -2.09
C LEU A 8 -8.43 3.50 -3.32
N ASN A 9 -9.48 4.20 -3.74
CA ASN A 9 -9.46 5.11 -4.88
C ASN A 9 -8.41 6.23 -4.68
N LEU A 10 -8.29 6.80 -3.48
CA LEU A 10 -7.23 7.77 -3.17
C LEU A 10 -5.83 7.19 -3.27
N LEU A 11 -5.62 5.94 -2.84
CA LEU A 11 -4.31 5.29 -2.89
C LEU A 11 -3.94 4.86 -4.31
N LEU A 12 -4.89 4.33 -5.08
CA LEU A 12 -4.68 3.92 -6.48
C LEU A 12 -4.23 5.09 -7.35
N LYS A 13 -4.71 6.32 -7.08
CA LYS A 13 -4.25 7.55 -7.77
C LYS A 13 -2.76 7.86 -7.56
N LYS A 14 -2.10 7.25 -6.57
CA LYS A 14 -0.66 7.41 -6.31
C LYS A 14 0.20 6.34 -7.00
N LEU A 15 -0.45 5.38 -7.66
CA LEU A 15 0.20 4.27 -8.34
C LEU A 15 0.31 4.53 -9.84
N SER A 16 1.36 4.00 -10.44
CA SER A 16 1.49 3.92 -11.89
C SER A 16 0.56 2.85 -12.45
N MET A 17 0.36 2.88 -13.76
CA MET A 17 -0.40 1.85 -14.46
C MET A 17 0.25 0.46 -14.28
N GLU A 18 1.57 0.38 -14.32
CA GLU A 18 2.32 -0.87 -14.11
C GLU A 18 2.11 -1.43 -12.71
N GLU A 19 2.18 -0.59 -11.67
CA GLU A 19 1.90 -0.98 -10.29
C GLU A 19 0.46 -1.48 -10.12
N THR A 20 -0.49 -0.82 -10.77
CA THR A 20 -1.91 -1.20 -10.78
C THR A 20 -2.11 -2.57 -11.42
N ILE A 21 -1.43 -2.85 -12.53
CA ILE A 21 -1.45 -4.17 -13.19
C ILE A 21 -0.83 -5.24 -12.30
N MET A 22 0.32 -4.95 -11.67
CA MET A 22 0.97 -5.88 -10.74
C MET A 22 0.06 -6.25 -9.58
N ILE A 23 -0.69 -5.30 -9.03
CA ILE A 23 -1.65 -5.55 -7.95
C ILE A 23 -2.75 -6.49 -8.42
N LYS A 24 -3.33 -6.28 -9.60
CA LYS A 24 -4.34 -7.20 -10.17
C LYS A 24 -3.80 -8.62 -10.31
N ILE A 25 -2.59 -8.77 -10.85
CA ILE A 25 -1.94 -10.07 -11.05
C ILE A 25 -1.64 -10.74 -9.69
N ALA A 26 -1.06 -9.99 -8.74
CA ALA A 26 -0.71 -10.51 -7.42
C ALA A 26 -1.96 -10.94 -6.65
N PHE A 27 -3.02 -10.12 -6.67
CA PHE A 27 -4.27 -10.44 -5.99
C PHE A 27 -4.94 -11.68 -6.58
N GLN A 28 -4.96 -11.81 -7.91
CA GLN A 28 -5.46 -13.00 -8.57
C GLN A 28 -4.65 -14.26 -8.22
N LYS A 29 -3.32 -14.16 -8.15
CA LYS A 29 -2.46 -15.29 -7.75
C LYS A 29 -2.68 -15.71 -6.30
N LEU A 30 -2.87 -14.75 -5.38
CA LEU A 30 -2.99 -15.01 -3.95
C LEU A 30 -4.38 -15.50 -3.55
N TYR A 31 -5.43 -14.94 -4.15
CA TYR A 31 -6.81 -15.18 -3.73
C TYR A 31 -7.65 -15.93 -4.78
N GLY A 32 -7.11 -16.18 -5.98
CA GLY A 32 -7.84 -16.82 -7.06
C GLY A 32 -8.97 -15.96 -7.65
N VAL A 33 -9.00 -14.66 -7.33
CA VAL A 33 -10.09 -13.74 -7.70
C VAL A 33 -9.55 -12.64 -8.61
N SER A 34 -10.20 -12.48 -9.77
CA SER A 34 -9.95 -11.32 -10.64
C SER A 34 -10.61 -10.08 -10.03
N ILE A 35 -9.87 -8.98 -10.00
CA ILE A 35 -10.32 -7.73 -9.40
C ILE A 35 -10.30 -6.58 -10.40
N GLY A 36 -11.37 -5.79 -10.35
CA GLY A 36 -11.45 -4.47 -10.97
C GLY A 36 -10.91 -3.37 -10.05
N LEU A 37 -10.36 -2.31 -10.61
CA LEU A 37 -9.78 -1.19 -9.85
C LEU A 37 -10.40 0.16 -10.23
N THR A 38 -11.46 0.18 -11.04
CA THR A 38 -12.25 1.40 -11.27
C THR A 38 -13.22 1.64 -10.10
N PRO A 39 -13.66 2.89 -9.87
CA PRO A 39 -14.61 3.21 -8.81
C PRO A 39 -15.89 2.36 -8.85
N GLU A 40 -16.38 2.07 -10.06
CA GLU A 40 -17.57 1.26 -10.29
C GLU A 40 -17.32 -0.19 -9.89
N GLU A 41 -16.23 -0.80 -10.34
CA GLU A 41 -15.87 -2.17 -10.00
C GLU A 41 -15.62 -2.35 -8.50
N LEU A 42 -15.00 -1.36 -7.85
CA LEU A 42 -14.80 -1.39 -6.39
C LEU A 42 -16.12 -1.34 -5.62
N SER A 43 -17.13 -0.67 -6.17
CA SER A 43 -18.46 -0.58 -5.54
C SER A 43 -19.20 -1.92 -5.53
N GLU A 44 -18.90 -2.79 -6.49
CA GLU A 44 -19.51 -4.12 -6.62
C GLU A 44 -18.80 -5.18 -5.76
N MET A 45 -17.59 -4.88 -5.26
CA MET A 45 -16.83 -5.84 -4.45
C MET A 45 -17.42 -6.06 -3.07
N LYS A 46 -17.29 -7.30 -2.58
CA LYS A 46 -17.57 -7.63 -1.18
C LYS A 46 -16.51 -7.01 -0.28
N LEU A 47 -16.90 -6.60 0.93
CA LEU A 47 -15.98 -6.04 1.92
C LEU A 47 -14.81 -6.99 2.25
N GLN A 48 -15.08 -8.30 2.26
CA GLN A 48 -14.09 -9.36 2.48
C GLN A 48 -12.95 -9.33 1.44
N THR A 49 -13.22 -8.85 0.22
CA THR A 49 -12.22 -8.68 -0.85
C THR A 49 -11.57 -7.30 -0.78
N LEU A 50 -12.34 -6.27 -0.41
CA LEU A 50 -11.85 -4.90 -0.31
C LEU A 50 -10.80 -4.71 0.79
N PHE A 51 -10.95 -5.37 1.96
CA PHE A 51 -9.99 -5.20 3.05
C PHE A 51 -8.57 -5.69 2.69
N PRO A 52 -8.37 -6.93 2.20
CA PRO A 52 -7.05 -7.38 1.78
C PRO A 52 -6.46 -6.53 0.66
N LEU A 53 -7.30 -6.09 -0.29
CA LEU A 53 -6.87 -5.24 -1.40
C LEU A 53 -6.38 -3.88 -0.88
N LEU A 54 -7.09 -3.30 0.08
CA LEU A 54 -6.70 -2.05 0.73
C LEU A 54 -5.36 -2.16 1.45
N ASP A 55 -5.12 -3.25 2.16
CA ASP A 55 -3.87 -3.48 2.88
C ASP A 55 -2.68 -3.64 1.92
N ILE A 56 -2.86 -4.40 0.84
CA ILE A 56 -1.84 -4.58 -0.21
C ILE A 56 -1.49 -3.23 -0.86
N VAL A 57 -2.50 -2.49 -1.32
CA VAL A 57 -2.31 -1.18 -1.97
C VAL A 57 -1.63 -0.20 -1.00
N ARG A 58 -2.05 -0.19 0.27
CA ARG A 58 -1.45 0.66 1.30
C ARG A 58 0.01 0.33 1.55
N GLY A 59 0.35 -0.96 1.70
CA GLY A 59 1.73 -1.40 1.87
C GLY A 59 2.62 -0.99 0.71
N LEU A 60 2.13 -1.11 -0.52
CA LEU A 60 2.86 -0.73 -1.72
C LEU A 60 3.11 0.78 -1.79
N VAL A 61 2.10 1.60 -1.48
CA VAL A 61 2.26 3.06 -1.41
C VAL A 61 3.24 3.48 -0.31
N LEU A 62 3.21 2.83 0.85
CA LEU A 62 4.15 3.12 1.95
C LEU A 62 5.60 2.79 1.56
N ASN A 63 5.84 1.64 0.92
CA ASN A 63 7.16 1.26 0.46
C ASN A 63 7.71 2.18 -0.64
N LYS A 64 6.84 2.65 -1.56
CA LYS A 64 7.22 3.57 -2.63
C LYS A 64 7.71 4.92 -2.13
N HIS A 65 7.12 5.44 -1.06
CA HIS A 65 7.49 6.74 -0.49
C HIS A 65 8.71 6.67 0.45
N HIS A 66 9.46 5.56 0.46
CA HIS A 66 10.62 5.33 1.31
C HIS A 66 10.35 5.75 2.75
N VAL A 67 9.32 5.13 3.33
CA VAL A 67 9.02 5.28 4.74
C VAL A 67 10.18 4.66 5.55
N PRO A 68 10.97 5.46 6.29
CA PRO A 68 12.00 4.91 7.15
C PRO A 68 11.36 4.04 8.23
N ASP A 69 12.10 3.04 8.70
CA ASP A 69 11.67 2.28 9.88
C ASP A 69 11.61 3.21 11.11
N ILE A 70 11.02 2.74 12.22
CA ILE A 70 10.82 3.55 13.42
C ILE A 70 12.15 4.11 13.96
N TYR A 71 13.26 3.37 13.82
CA TYR A 71 14.57 3.80 14.30
C TYR A 71 15.18 4.84 13.36
N GLY A 72 15.16 4.59 12.04
CA GLY A 72 15.63 5.55 11.03
C GLY A 72 14.80 6.85 11.00
N ALA A 73 13.50 6.78 11.29
CA ALA A 73 12.63 7.94 11.41
C ALA A 73 12.98 8.77 12.66
N SER A 74 13.26 8.10 13.79
CA SER A 74 13.71 8.76 15.04
C SER A 74 15.03 9.49 14.83
N ASP A 75 16.02 8.84 14.19
CA ASP A 75 17.32 9.43 13.91
C ASP A 75 17.22 10.62 12.92
N SER A 76 16.31 10.52 11.94
CA SER A 76 16.05 11.58 10.96
C SER A 76 15.29 12.78 11.54
N LEU A 77 14.42 12.55 12.54
CA LEU A 77 13.75 13.61 13.30
C LEU A 77 14.74 14.38 14.18
N GLN A 78 15.69 13.69 14.81
CA GLN A 78 16.74 14.33 15.60
C GLN A 78 17.71 15.16 14.74
N SER A 79 17.95 14.76 13.49
CA SER A 79 18.79 15.49 12.54
C SER A 79 18.06 16.56 11.73
N ASN A 80 16.76 16.79 11.96
CA ASN A 80 15.92 17.79 11.28
C ASN A 80 15.83 17.63 9.74
N THR A 81 16.09 16.43 9.23
CA THR A 81 16.14 16.15 7.78
C THR A 81 14.79 15.70 7.19
N LEU A 82 13.84 15.29 8.03
CA LEU A 82 12.50 14.86 7.60
C LEU A 82 11.37 15.69 8.25
N SER A 83 10.33 15.95 7.46
CA SER A 83 9.11 16.66 7.90
C SER A 83 8.35 15.87 8.96
N SER A 84 7.79 16.55 9.96
CA SER A 84 7.10 15.99 11.15
C SER A 84 5.84 15.14 10.87
N LYS A 85 5.51 14.87 9.60
CA LYS A 85 4.43 13.98 9.15
C LYS A 85 5.00 12.71 8.49
N VAL A 86 5.83 11.95 9.20
CA VAL A 86 6.29 10.64 8.73
C VAL A 86 5.30 9.55 9.16
N SER A 87 4.81 8.75 8.21
CA SER A 87 4.07 7.52 8.49
C SER A 87 5.05 6.36 8.59
N PHE A 88 4.84 5.37 9.46
CA PHE A 88 5.78 4.26 9.69
C PHE A 88 5.41 2.99 8.92
N GLY A 89 6.42 2.23 8.50
CA GLY A 89 6.33 0.95 7.80
C GLY A 89 7.46 0.05 8.29
N ARG A 90 7.15 -1.23 8.53
CA ARG A 90 8.10 -2.22 9.06
C ARG A 90 8.94 -2.74 7.89
N GLN A 91 10.25 -2.45 7.86
CA GLN A 91 11.16 -3.17 6.97
C GLN A 91 11.46 -4.53 7.60
N ASP A 92 11.10 -5.61 6.90
CA ASP A 92 11.68 -6.91 7.20
C ASP A 92 13.17 -6.80 6.92
N LYS A 93 13.97 -7.04 7.97
CA LYS A 93 15.42 -7.08 7.90
C LYS A 93 15.83 -7.93 6.70
N LEU A 94 16.58 -7.32 5.79
CA LEU A 94 17.49 -8.04 4.91
C LEU A 94 18.25 -9.05 5.77
N ALA A 95 17.93 -10.32 5.59
CA ALA A 95 18.73 -11.44 6.06
C ALA A 95 20.05 -11.42 5.29
N ASN A 96 21.00 -10.64 5.78
CA ASN A 96 22.41 -10.76 5.44
C ASN A 96 23.11 -11.47 6.59
N GLN A 97 23.12 -12.80 6.54
CA GLN A 97 24.15 -13.73 7.02
C GLN A 97 23.92 -14.98 6.14
N GLU A 98 24.72 -15.32 5.14
CA GLU A 98 26.19 -15.48 5.09
C GLU A 98 26.78 -15.09 3.72
#